data_AF-A0A8R1IUK6-F1
#
_entry.id   AF-A0A8R1IUK6-F1
#
_cell.length_a   1.000
_cell.length_b   1.000
_cell.length_c   1.000
_cell.angle_alpha   90.00
_cell.angle_beta   90.00
_cell.angle_gamma   90.00
#
_symmetry.space_group_name_H-M   'P 1'
#
loop_
_entity.id
_entity.type
_entity.pdbx_description
1 polymer ?
#
loop_
_entity_poly.entity_id
_entity_poly.type
_entity_poly.pdbx_seq_one_letter_code
_entity_poly.pdbx_strand_id
1 'polypeptide(L)'
;MGELVRLVLERLTANKVLFNGNGSKLLRTRNSFPTKYISEILHDDCGVYSNTRQIMDELGIEGATFSDMLLLREVCVVVSRRSANLAAA
;
A
#
# COMPACT_ATOMS: atom_id res chain seq x y z
N MET A 1 8.88 3.16 -7.53
CA MET A 1 8.52 2.87 -6.12
C MET A 1 7.02 2.72 -5.94
N GLY A 2 6.24 3.80 -6.11
CA GLY A 2 4.79 3.76 -5.96
C GLY A 2 4.10 2.73 -6.86
N GLU A 3 4.44 2.71 -8.15
CA GLU A 3 3.89 1.73 -9.09
C GLU A 3 4.26 0.27 -8.75
N LEU A 4 5.43 0.04 -8.15
CA LEU A 4 5.83 -1.29 -7.71
C LEU A 4 4.97 -1.75 -6.53
N VAL A 5 4.72 -0.85 -5.57
CA VAL A 5 3.78 -1.11 -4.46
C VAL A 5 2.39 -1.38 -5.00
N ARG A 6 1.88 -0.57 -5.93
CA ARG A 6 0.57 -0.78 -6.57
C ARG A 6 0.43 -2.17 -7.17
N LEU A 7 1.43 -2.61 -7.95
CA LEU A 7 1.43 -3.93 -8.58
C LEU A 7 1.41 -5.07 -7.54
N VAL A 8 2.17 -4.92 -6.45
CA VAL A 8 2.16 -5.90 -5.35
C VAL A 8 0.78 -5.95 -4.68
N LEU A 9 0.19 -4.79 -4.38
CA LEU A 9 -1.15 -4.71 -3.78
C LEU A 9 -2.21 -5.32 -4.71
N GLU A 10 -2.19 -4.99 -6.00
CA GLU A 10 -3.09 -5.57 -6.99
C GLU A 10 -2.98 -7.10 -7.04
N ARG A 11 -1.77 -7.66 -6.95
CA ARG A 11 -1.55 -9.11 -6.90
C ARG A 11 -2.07 -9.73 -5.60
N LEU A 12 -1.84 -9.09 -4.45
CA LEU A 12 -2.34 -9.58 -3.17
C LEU A 12 -3.87 -9.53 -3.10
N THR A 13 -4.48 -8.48 -3.64
CA THR A 13 -5.93 -8.38 -3.79
C THR A 13 -6.45 -9.43 -4.77
N ALA A 14 -5.82 -9.63 -5.93
CA ALA A 14 -6.27 -10.67 -6.88
C ALA A 14 -6.27 -12.09 -6.26
N ASN A 15 -5.37 -12.35 -5.31
CA ASN A 15 -5.29 -13.61 -4.57
C ASN A 15 -6.16 -13.64 -3.28
N LYS A 16 -7.03 -12.64 -3.07
CA LYS A 16 -7.89 -12.47 -1.88
C LYS A 16 -7.14 -12.38 -0.54
N VAL A 17 -5.86 -12.02 -0.57
CA VAL A 17 -5.05 -11.79 0.64
C VAL A 17 -5.35 -10.42 1.23
N LEU A 18 -5.63 -9.42 0.39
CA LEU A 18 -6.01 -8.07 0.79
C LEU A 18 -7.44 -7.75 0.37
N PHE A 19 -8.12 -6.97 1.20
CA PHE A 19 -9.44 -6.38 0.93
C PHE A 19 -10.51 -7.44 0.55
N ASN A 20 -10.32 -8.68 1.00
CA ASN A 20 -11.14 -9.84 0.61
C ASN A 20 -11.25 -10.04 -0.92
N GLY A 21 -10.26 -9.57 -1.67
CA GLY A 21 -10.24 -9.55 -3.13
C GLY A 21 -10.99 -8.40 -3.79
N ASN A 22 -11.57 -7.51 -3.01
CA ASN A 22 -12.35 -6.38 -3.48
C ASN A 22 -11.47 -5.12 -3.53
N GLY A 23 -10.63 -5.04 -4.55
CA GLY A 23 -9.83 -3.84 -4.82
C GLY A 23 -10.63 -2.75 -5.52
N SER A 24 -10.09 -1.53 -5.54
CA SER A 24 -10.70 -0.40 -6.22
C SER A 24 -10.28 -0.30 -7.69
N LYS A 25 -11.03 0.49 -8.48
CA LYS A 25 -10.63 0.87 -9.84
C LYS A 25 -9.30 1.63 -9.86
N LEU A 26 -9.05 2.47 -8.85
CA LEU A 26 -7.79 3.18 -8.72
C LEU A 26 -6.63 2.21 -8.53
N LEU A 27 -6.76 1.20 -7.67
CA LEU A 27 -5.69 0.20 -7.47
C LEU A 27 -5.29 -0.54 -8.76
N ARG A 28 -6.21 -0.69 -9.72
CA ARG A 28 -5.98 -1.30 -11.05
C ARG A 28 -5.49 -0.32 -12.11
N THR A 29 -5.51 0.97 -11.82
CA THR A 29 -5.09 2.02 -12.75
C THR A 29 -3.59 2.26 -12.62
N ARG A 30 -2.86 2.23 -13.74
CA ARG A 30 -1.41 2.48 -13.74
C ARG A 30 -1.11 3.88 -13.16
N ASN A 31 -0.05 3.99 -12.35
CA ASN A 31 0.39 5.22 -11.71
C ASN A 31 -0.61 5.85 -10.73
N SER A 32 -1.60 5.09 -10.25
CA SER A 32 -2.57 5.55 -9.24
C SER A 32 -2.03 5.56 -7.81
N PHE A 33 -0.82 5.03 -7.60
CA PHE A 33 -0.17 4.98 -6.30
C PHE A 33 1.08 5.86 -6.30
N PRO A 34 0.95 7.17 -6.01
CA PRO A 34 2.06 8.08 -5.82
C PRO A 34 3.06 7.59 -4.77
N THR A 35 4.32 7.96 -4.94
CA THR A 35 5.36 7.69 -3.93
C THR A 35 5.13 8.43 -2.61
N LYS A 36 4.39 9.55 -2.61
CA LYS A 36 4.01 10.26 -1.38
C LYS A 36 3.24 9.36 -0.41
N TYR A 37 2.38 8.48 -0.92
CA TYR A 37 1.62 7.54 -0.10
C TYR A 37 2.53 6.62 0.70
N ILE A 38 3.64 6.17 0.10
CA ILE A 38 4.62 5.35 0.81
C ILE A 38 5.19 6.12 2.01
N SER A 39 5.59 7.36 1.81
CA SER A 39 6.14 8.19 2.89
C SER A 39 5.12 8.45 3.99
N GLU A 40 3.87 8.76 3.63
CA GLU A 40 2.78 9.02 4.58
C GLU A 40 2.40 7.78 5.40
N ILE A 41 2.33 6.61 4.75
CA ILE A 41 2.09 5.31 5.41
C ILE A 41 3.23 4.95 6.36
N LEU A 42 4.47 5.22 5.98
CA LEU A 42 5.64 4.93 6.82
C LEU A 42 5.81 5.93 7.97
N HIS A 43 5.20 7.12 7.86
CA HIS A 43 5.21 8.14 8.90
C HIS A 43 4.19 7.87 10.02
N ASP A 44 3.18 7.03 9.77
CA ASP A 44 2.23 6.61 10.80
C ASP A 44 2.97 5.96 12.01
N ASP A 45 2.67 6.43 13.23
CA ASP A 45 3.21 5.88 14.48
C ASP A 45 2.82 4.40 14.67
N CYS A 46 3.51 3.71 15.58
CA CYS A 46 3.18 2.32 15.91
C CYS A 46 1.75 2.20 16.46
N GLY A 47 0.90 1.44 15.77
CA GLY A 47 -0.50 1.23 16.16
C GLY A 47 -1.47 2.33 15.73
N VAL A 48 -0.97 3.40 15.10
CA VAL A 48 -1.77 4.46 14.48
C VAL A 48 -1.74 4.26 12.97
N TYR A 49 -2.88 4.38 12.30
CA TYR A 49 -3.03 4.15 10.86
C TYR A 49 -3.85 5.27 10.21
N SER A 50 -3.68 6.50 10.69
CA SER A 50 -4.48 7.65 10.29
C SER A 50 -4.22 7.99 8.82
N ASN A 51 -2.95 8.12 8.44
CA ASN A 51 -2.57 8.39 7.04
C ASN A 51 -2.91 7.19 6.16
N THR A 52 -2.64 5.98 6.64
CA THR A 52 -2.97 4.74 5.95
C THR A 52 -4.46 4.62 5.62
N ARG A 53 -5.35 4.96 6.57
CA ARG A 53 -6.80 4.98 6.34
C ARG A 53 -7.22 6.05 5.35
N GLN A 54 -6.66 7.25 5.46
CA GLN A 54 -6.96 8.33 4.50
C GLN A 54 -6.56 7.94 3.08
N ILE A 55 -5.40 7.30 2.91
CA ILE A 55 -4.93 6.82 1.61
C ILE A 55 -5.80 5.67 1.08
N MET A 56 -6.27 4.77 1.95
CA MET A 56 -7.24 3.73 1.57
C MET A 56 -8.54 4.35 1.02
N ASP A 57 -9.03 5.40 1.66
CA ASP A 57 -10.22 6.15 1.23
C ASP A 57 -9.98 6.88 -0.10
N GLU A 58 -8.83 7.56 -0.26
CA GLU A 58 -8.43 8.19 -1.53
C GLU A 58 -8.30 7.17 -2.67
N LEU A 59 -7.86 5.96 -2.36
CA LEU A 59 -7.80 4.84 -3.30
C LEU A 59 -9.18 4.21 -3.54
N GLY A 60 -10.23 4.62 -2.84
CA GLY A 60 -11.58 4.07 -2.98
C GLY A 60 -11.68 2.62 -2.50
N ILE A 61 -10.92 2.26 -1.46
CA ILE A 61 -10.93 0.94 -0.84
C ILE A 61 -11.83 0.98 0.39
N GLU A 62 -13.00 0.38 0.27
CA GLU A 62 -13.98 0.31 1.36
C GLU A 62 -13.80 -0.97 2.17
N GLY A 63 -14.03 -0.90 3.48
CA GLY A 63 -14.02 -2.07 4.36
C GLY A 63 -12.65 -2.67 4.65
N ALA A 64 -11.56 -1.92 4.45
CA ALA A 64 -10.21 -2.36 4.82
C ALA A 64 -10.13 -2.65 6.33
N THR A 65 -9.65 -3.85 6.67
CA THR A 65 -9.45 -4.29 8.05
C THR A 65 -8.14 -3.76 8.62
N PHE A 66 -7.96 -3.85 9.94
CA PHE A 66 -6.68 -3.55 10.58
C PHE A 66 -5.53 -4.39 10.00
N SER A 67 -5.80 -5.66 9.70
CA SER A 67 -4.83 -6.55 9.06
C SER A 67 -4.44 -6.08 7.67
N ASP A 68 -5.39 -5.55 6.88
CA ASP A 68 -5.09 -4.98 5.56
C ASP A 68 -4.18 -3.75 5.66
N MET A 69 -4.42 -2.89 6.65
CA MET A 69 -3.57 -1.70 6.91
C MET A 69 -2.15 -2.10 7.32
N LEU A 70 -2.02 -3.11 8.19
CA LEU A 70 -0.73 -3.65 8.60
C LEU A 70 0.04 -4.23 7.40
N LEU A 71 -0.63 -5.03 6.57
CA LEU A 71 -0.04 -5.62 5.37
C LEU A 71 0.37 -4.55 4.35
N LEU A 72 -0.46 -3.52 4.14
CA LEU A 72 -0.12 -2.38 3.28
C LEU A 72 1.17 -1.71 3.76
N ARG A 73 1.28 -1.44 5.06
CA ARG A 73 2.48 -0.83 5.66
C ARG A 73 3.70 -1.71 5.43
N GLU A 74 3.62 -3.02 5.68
CA GLU A 74 4.76 -3.91 5.46
C GLU A 74 5.19 -4.00 4.01
N VAL A 75 4.26 -4.01 3.06
CA VAL A 75 4.60 -3.94 1.64
C VAL A 75 5.40 -2.65 1.35
N CYS A 76 4.98 -1.51 1.91
CA CYS A 76 5.68 -0.24 1.76
C CYS A 76 7.10 -0.29 2.36
N VAL A 77 7.27 -0.87 3.55
CA VAL A 77 8.59 -1.05 4.21
C VAL A 77 9.52 -1.91 3.35
N VAL A 78 9.06 -3.10 2.96
CA VAL A 78 9.88 -4.09 2.23
C VAL A 78 10.30 -3.56 0.88
N VAL A 79 9.38 -2.96 0.12
CA VAL A 79 9.69 -2.37 -1.18
C VAL A 79 10.68 -1.23 -1.04
N SER A 80 10.49 -0.34 -0.07
CA SER A 80 11.39 0.80 0.19
C SER A 80 12.79 0.32 0.55
N ARG A 81 12.92 -0.64 1.47
CA ARG A 81 14.21 -1.17 1.92
C ARG A 81 14.96 -1.88 0.80
N ARG A 82 14.28 -2.72 0.01
CA ARG A 82 14.90 -3.39 -1.14
C ARG A 82 15.44 -2.38 -2.14
N SER A 83 14.67 -1.35 -2.43
CA SER A 83 15.06 -0.33 -3.41
C SER A 83 16.20 0.55 -2.91
N ALA A 84 16.24 0.85 -1.61
CA ALA A 84 17.37 1.52 -0.98
C ALA A 84 18.65 0.67 -1.08
N ASN A 85 18.57 -0.63 -0.81
CA ASN A 85 19.72 -1.53 -0.93
C ASN A 85 20.23 -1.63 -2.39
N LEU A 86 19.32 -1.68 -3.36
CA LEU A 86 19.68 -1.68 -4.79
C LEU A 86 20.31 -0.35 -5.24
N ALA A 87 19.90 0.77 -4.67
CA ALA A 87 20.46 2.08 -5.00
C ALA A 87 21.83 2.36 -4.34
N ALA A 88 22.14 1.66 -3.24
CA ALA A 88 23.40 1.80 -2.51
C ALA A 88 24.51 0.85 -2.98
N ALA A 89 24.22 -0.06 -3.93
CA ALA A 89 25.14 -1.03 -4.52
C ALA A 89 25.68 -0.52 -5.87
#